data_AF-A0A352FPZ9-F1
#
_entry.id   AF-A0A352FPZ9-F1
#
_cell.length_a   1.000
_cell.length_b   1.000
_cell.length_c   1.000
_cell.angle_alpha   90.00
_cell.angle_beta   90.00
_cell.angle_gamma   90.00
#
_symmetry.space_group_name_H-M   'P 1'
#
loop_
_entity.id
_entity.type
_entity.pdbx_description
1 polymer ?
#
loop_
_entity_poly.entity_id
_entity_poly.type
_entity_poly.pdbx_seq_one_letter_code
_entity_poly.pdbx_strand_id
1 'polypeptide(L)'
;EDAPTFEQFLTKAPSLGEHLEWQLHMDSQEGPVSDAAECVIGNLDPDGRLTASNEEISALGGWSEEVVEQARAIVMRLEPIGCGARDVRECLMAQLEARGETDRLATQLIRDHLPELQQHKLPHLSKQVGVDIETLAAELQFIRTLDPYPGRRYTSEEPILISPEIYIEKLEENGEYVIYFADDGSPRLRINPTYQQMLSQGTTTKETRNFIKEKMRSAVDLLRNIEHRRQTIYRVVESIVNRQREFLDKGVEYIKPMML
;
A
#
# COMPACT_ATOMS: atom_id res chain seq x y z
N GLU A 1 -18.30 -19.02 17.37
CA GLU A 1 -17.15 -19.72 16.78
C GLU A 1 -17.39 -19.82 15.29
N ASP A 2 -16.73 -18.96 14.52
CA ASP A 2 -16.52 -19.13 13.08
C ASP A 2 -15.16 -18.49 12.82
N ALA A 3 -14.10 -19.21 13.19
CA ALA A 3 -12.75 -18.80 12.85
C ALA A 3 -12.59 -18.99 11.33
N PRO A 4 -12.17 -17.97 10.57
CA PRO A 4 -11.97 -18.10 9.13
C PRO A 4 -11.00 -19.25 8.82
N THR A 5 -11.39 -20.11 7.88
CA THR A 5 -10.64 -21.32 7.51
C THR A 5 -9.27 -20.94 6.92
N PHE A 6 -8.23 -21.73 7.18
CA PHE A 6 -6.84 -21.48 6.72
C PHE A 6 -6.74 -21.19 5.21
N GLU A 7 -7.65 -21.74 4.40
CA GLU A 7 -7.74 -21.52 2.96
C GLU A 7 -8.10 -20.06 2.58
N GLN A 8 -8.83 -19.33 3.43
CA GLN A 8 -9.16 -17.93 3.21
C GLN A 8 -7.93 -17.00 3.36
N PHE A 9 -6.91 -17.43 4.11
CA PHE A 9 -5.65 -16.69 4.26
C PHE A 9 -4.68 -16.89 3.09
N LEU A 10 -4.92 -17.88 2.22
CA LEU A 10 -4.03 -18.22 1.10
C LEU A 10 -4.42 -17.55 -0.22
N THR A 11 -5.57 -16.88 -0.28
CA THR A 11 -6.07 -16.29 -1.54
C THR A 11 -5.85 -14.78 -1.52
N LYS A 12 -4.77 -14.33 -2.19
CA LYS A 12 -4.62 -12.91 -2.52
C LYS A 12 -5.49 -12.60 -3.74
N ALA A 13 -6.19 -11.47 -3.69
CA ALA A 13 -6.83 -10.92 -4.88
C ALA A 13 -5.74 -10.57 -5.91
N PRO A 14 -5.97 -10.80 -7.21
CA PRO A 14 -4.99 -10.47 -8.24
C PRO A 14 -4.73 -8.96 -8.25
N SER A 15 -3.47 -8.59 -8.44
CA SER A 15 -3.06 -7.20 -8.64
C SER A 15 -3.60 -6.66 -9.98
N LEU A 16 -3.54 -5.33 -10.16
CA LEU A 16 -3.95 -4.69 -11.41
C LEU A 16 -3.20 -5.26 -12.61
N GLY A 17 -1.88 -5.42 -12.48
CA GLY A 17 -1.03 -5.97 -13.53
C GLY A 17 -1.45 -7.39 -13.92
N GLU A 18 -1.55 -8.28 -12.93
CA GLU A 18 -1.98 -9.68 -13.15
C GLU A 18 -3.37 -9.76 -13.80
N HIS A 19 -4.28 -8.86 -13.43
CA HIS A 19 -5.62 -8.84 -14.00
C HIS A 19 -5.64 -8.39 -15.46
N LEU A 20 -4.84 -7.37 -15.82
CA LEU A 20 -4.74 -6.87 -17.19
C LEU A 20 -3.96 -7.83 -18.09
N GLU A 21 -2.87 -8.42 -17.60
CA GLU A 21 -2.09 -9.44 -18.31
C GLU A 21 -2.97 -10.64 -18.64
N TRP A 22 -3.75 -11.13 -17.67
CA TRP A 22 -4.69 -12.22 -17.90
C TRP A 22 -5.68 -11.91 -19.04
N GLN A 23 -6.23 -10.68 -19.09
CA GLN A 23 -7.13 -10.29 -20.17
C GLN A 23 -6.42 -10.16 -21.52
N LEU A 24 -5.20 -9.61 -21.54
CA LEU A 24 -4.40 -9.49 -22.74
C LEU A 24 -4.15 -10.87 -23.37
N HIS A 25 -3.79 -11.86 -22.55
CA HIS A 25 -3.57 -13.24 -23.02
C HIS A 25 -4.86 -13.94 -23.47
N MET A 26 -6.02 -13.59 -22.90
CA MET A 26 -7.31 -14.12 -23.35
C MET A 26 -7.72 -13.62 -24.73
N ASP A 27 -7.34 -12.40 -25.12
CA ASP A 27 -7.67 -11.82 -26.42
C ASP A 27 -6.80 -12.38 -27.57
N SER A 28 -5.89 -13.33 -27.26
CA SER A 28 -5.08 -14.10 -28.23
C SER A 28 -4.25 -13.24 -29.20
N GLN A 29 -3.77 -12.08 -28.72
CA GLN A 29 -2.89 -11.23 -29.52
C GLN A 29 -1.45 -11.73 -29.43
N GLU A 30 -0.88 -12.16 -30.55
CA GLU A 30 0.54 -12.52 -30.64
C GLU A 30 1.29 -11.49 -31.49
N GLY A 31 2.47 -11.07 -31.03
CA GLY A 31 3.38 -10.21 -31.79
C GLY A 31 3.86 -8.98 -31.02
N PRO A 32 4.58 -8.06 -31.70
CA PRO A 32 5.28 -6.96 -31.05
C PRO A 32 4.36 -5.98 -30.31
N VAL A 33 3.08 -5.91 -30.70
CA VAL A 33 2.06 -5.09 -30.01
C VAL A 33 1.67 -5.70 -28.66
N SER A 34 1.61 -7.04 -28.56
CA SER A 34 1.32 -7.72 -27.29
C SER A 34 2.48 -7.56 -26.31
N ASP A 35 3.73 -7.76 -26.77
CA ASP A 35 4.91 -7.57 -25.93
C ASP A 35 5.02 -6.11 -25.43
N ALA A 36 4.70 -5.14 -26.31
CA ALA A 36 4.61 -3.74 -25.93
C ALA A 36 3.46 -3.47 -24.94
N ALA A 37 2.33 -4.18 -25.04
CA ALA A 37 1.20 -4.03 -24.13
C ALA A 37 1.52 -4.57 -22.73
N GLU A 38 2.22 -5.71 -22.62
CA GLU A 38 2.76 -6.20 -21.35
C GLU A 38 3.70 -5.17 -20.72
N CYS A 39 4.57 -4.55 -21.53
CA CYS A 39 5.45 -3.49 -21.04
C CYS A 39 4.67 -2.25 -20.57
N VAL A 40 3.59 -1.87 -21.25
CA VAL A 40 2.70 -0.77 -20.82
C VAL A 40 2.05 -1.12 -19.48
N ILE A 41 1.52 -2.33 -19.32
CA ILE A 41 0.90 -2.81 -18.08
C ILE A 41 1.89 -2.78 -16.91
N GLY A 42 3.14 -3.19 -17.15
CA GLY A 42 4.22 -3.15 -16.15
C GLY A 42 4.65 -1.74 -15.73
N ASN A 43 4.25 -0.69 -16.45
CA ASN A 43 4.57 0.72 -16.16
C ASN A 43 3.35 1.52 -15.67
N LEU A 44 2.32 0.84 -15.16
CA LEU A 44 1.16 1.49 -14.56
C LEU A 44 1.41 1.83 -13.07
N ASP A 45 0.92 2.99 -12.64
CA ASP A 45 0.85 3.36 -11.22
C ASP A 45 -0.35 2.65 -10.52
N PRO A 46 -0.45 2.72 -9.17
CA PRO A 46 -1.58 2.16 -8.43
C PRO A 46 -2.96 2.76 -8.79
N ASP A 47 -2.98 3.97 -9.38
CA ASP A 47 -4.22 4.57 -9.89
C ASP A 47 -4.61 4.02 -11.27
N GLY A 48 -3.71 3.28 -11.93
CA GLY A 48 -3.87 2.70 -13.26
C GLY A 48 -3.41 3.62 -14.40
N ARG A 49 -2.60 4.65 -14.12
CA ARG A 49 -2.07 5.58 -15.13
C ARG A 49 -0.67 5.16 -15.60
N LEU A 50 -0.36 5.48 -16.85
CA LEU A 50 0.96 5.19 -17.41
C LEU A 50 1.98 6.23 -16.93
N THR A 51 3.03 5.78 -16.24
CA THR A 51 4.08 6.68 -15.73
C THR A 51 5.20 6.93 -16.73
N ALA A 52 5.44 5.97 -17.62
CA ALA A 52 6.49 6.04 -18.64
C ALA A 52 5.99 6.69 -19.93
N SER A 53 6.87 7.38 -20.65
CA SER A 53 6.55 7.91 -21.98
C SER A 53 6.60 6.83 -23.06
N ASN A 54 5.98 7.07 -24.22
CA ASN A 54 6.05 6.11 -25.33
C ASN A 54 7.49 5.90 -25.80
N GLU A 55 8.31 6.96 -25.76
CA GLU A 55 9.71 6.94 -26.13
C GLU A 55 10.53 6.05 -25.18
N GLU A 56 10.24 6.12 -23.87
CA GLU A 56 10.90 5.28 -22.86
C GLU A 56 10.55 3.80 -23.06
N ILE A 57 9.28 3.49 -23.31
CA ILE A 57 8.82 2.12 -23.57
C ILE A 57 9.37 1.59 -24.90
N SER A 58 9.38 2.43 -25.94
CA SER A 58 9.96 2.12 -27.25
C SER A 58 11.45 1.78 -27.14
N ALA A 59 12.21 2.56 -26.38
CA ALA A 59 13.63 2.32 -26.15
C ALA A 59 13.91 1.04 -25.35
N LEU A 60 13.01 0.66 -24.45
CA LEU A 60 13.17 -0.53 -23.61
C LEU A 60 13.02 -1.84 -24.42
N GLY A 61 12.00 -1.94 -25.26
CA GLY A 61 11.71 -3.15 -26.04
C GLY A 61 12.15 -3.15 -27.50
N GLY A 62 12.67 -2.02 -28.00
CA GLY A 62 13.10 -1.90 -29.39
C GLY A 62 11.94 -1.85 -30.40
N TRP A 63 10.75 -1.44 -29.96
CA TRP A 63 9.57 -1.25 -30.80
C TRP A 63 9.52 0.19 -31.36
N SER A 64 8.73 0.44 -32.40
CA SER A 64 8.43 1.81 -32.80
C SER A 64 7.41 2.44 -31.84
N GLU A 65 7.43 3.77 -31.72
CA GLU A 65 6.43 4.50 -30.92
C GLU A 65 4.99 4.23 -31.39
N GLU A 66 4.79 3.96 -32.68
CA GLU A 66 3.48 3.57 -33.24
C GLU A 66 2.97 2.25 -32.68
N VAL A 67 3.86 1.27 -32.48
CA VAL A 67 3.51 -0.03 -31.86
C VAL A 67 3.16 0.17 -30.39
N VAL A 68 3.91 1.00 -29.68
CA VAL A 68 3.63 1.34 -28.27
C VAL A 68 2.29 2.07 -28.13
N GLU A 69 1.98 2.98 -29.06
CA GLU A 69 0.69 3.68 -29.10
C GLU A 69 -0.48 2.70 -29.30
N GLN A 70 -0.35 1.76 -30.23
CA GLN A 70 -1.35 0.71 -30.47
C GLN A 70 -1.52 -0.18 -29.23
N ALA A 71 -0.42 -0.60 -28.63
CA ALA A 71 -0.41 -1.38 -27.41
C ALA A 71 -1.14 -0.66 -26.26
N ARG A 72 -0.86 0.63 -26.05
CA ARG A 72 -1.54 1.44 -25.04
C ARG A 72 -3.04 1.56 -25.33
N ALA A 73 -3.42 1.76 -26.59
CA ALA A 73 -4.83 1.83 -26.98
C ALA A 73 -5.59 0.53 -26.72
N ILE A 74 -4.92 -0.62 -26.81
CA ILE A 74 -5.49 -1.93 -26.41
C ILE A 74 -5.65 -1.97 -24.89
N VAL A 75 -4.60 -1.66 -24.13
CA VAL A 75 -4.64 -1.66 -22.65
C VAL A 75 -5.76 -0.75 -22.11
N MET A 76 -5.96 0.43 -22.71
CA MET A 76 -7.04 1.36 -22.33
C MET A 76 -8.45 0.82 -22.53
N ARG A 77 -8.63 -0.23 -23.34
CA ARG A 77 -9.92 -0.89 -23.60
C ARG A 77 -10.13 -2.15 -22.74
N LEU A 78 -9.10 -2.64 -22.06
CA LEU A 78 -9.22 -3.74 -21.10
C LEU A 78 -9.95 -3.27 -19.85
N GLU A 79 -10.46 -4.22 -19.07
CA GLU A 79 -11.12 -3.91 -17.79
C GLU A 79 -10.06 -3.85 -16.67
N PRO A 80 -10.00 -2.76 -15.88
CA PRO A 80 -10.91 -1.63 -15.88
C PRO A 80 -10.57 -0.56 -16.95
N ILE A 81 -11.61 -0.13 -17.68
CA ILE A 81 -11.48 0.79 -18.82
C ILE A 81 -10.82 2.11 -18.41
N GLY A 82 -9.87 2.55 -19.23
CA GLY A 82 -9.11 3.79 -19.03
C GLY A 82 -7.80 3.60 -18.27
N CYS A 83 -7.45 2.36 -17.88
CA CYS A 83 -6.09 2.04 -17.43
C CYS A 83 -5.07 2.21 -18.56
N GLY A 84 -3.90 2.79 -18.28
CA GLY A 84 -2.92 3.16 -19.29
C GLY A 84 -3.10 4.57 -19.86
N ALA A 85 -4.07 5.34 -19.37
CA ALA A 85 -4.17 6.77 -19.68
C ALA A 85 -2.99 7.56 -19.08
N ARG A 86 -2.58 8.65 -19.76
CA ARG A 86 -1.54 9.57 -19.26
C ARG A 86 -2.09 10.60 -18.30
N ASP A 87 -3.35 10.96 -18.49
CA ASP A 87 -4.05 11.91 -17.65
C ASP A 87 -5.51 11.48 -17.39
N VAL A 88 -6.17 12.21 -16.47
CA VAL A 88 -7.56 11.95 -16.10
C VAL A 88 -8.50 12.18 -17.29
N ARG A 89 -8.16 13.08 -18.21
CA ARG A 89 -9.00 13.38 -19.37
C ARG A 89 -9.04 12.17 -20.30
N GLU A 90 -7.90 11.62 -20.69
CA GLU A 90 -7.79 10.42 -21.52
C GLU A 90 -8.53 9.23 -20.89
N CYS A 91 -8.39 9.05 -19.57
CA CYS A 91 -9.08 7.99 -18.83
C CYS A 91 -10.61 8.11 -18.95
N LEU A 92 -11.16 9.29 -18.66
CA LEU A 92 -12.61 9.53 -18.72
C LEU A 92 -13.14 9.47 -20.15
N MET A 93 -12.37 9.95 -21.13
CA MET A 93 -12.73 9.86 -22.54
C MET A 93 -12.83 8.41 -23.01
N ALA A 94 -11.86 7.55 -22.63
CA ALA A 94 -11.91 6.13 -22.96
C ALA A 94 -13.16 5.45 -22.37
N GLN A 95 -13.55 5.81 -21.14
CA GLN A 95 -14.77 5.29 -20.52
C GLN A 95 -16.05 5.75 -21.23
N LEU A 96 -16.09 6.99 -21.75
CA LEU A 96 -17.21 7.49 -22.54
C LEU A 96 -17.32 6.78 -23.89
N GLU A 97 -16.19 6.59 -24.56
CA GLU A 97 -16.11 5.85 -25.83
C GLU A 97 -16.60 4.41 -25.67
N ALA A 98 -16.14 3.70 -24.63
CA ALA A 98 -16.57 2.33 -24.36
C ALA A 98 -18.07 2.22 -24.03
N ARG A 99 -18.68 3.27 -23.46
CA ARG A 99 -20.13 3.34 -23.18
C ARG A 99 -20.96 3.80 -24.37
N GLY A 100 -20.35 4.26 -25.47
CA GLY A 100 -21.06 4.82 -26.62
C GLY A 100 -21.71 6.18 -26.35
N GLU A 101 -21.22 6.91 -25.34
CA GLU A 101 -21.79 8.19 -24.87
C GLU A 101 -21.00 9.40 -25.41
N THR A 102 -20.32 9.25 -26.56
CA THR A 102 -19.41 10.26 -27.12
C THR A 102 -20.11 11.55 -27.55
N ASP A 103 -21.38 11.48 -27.94
CA ASP A 103 -22.16 12.63 -28.43
C ASP A 103 -22.71 13.52 -27.31
N ARG A 104 -22.48 13.13 -26.05
CA ARG A 104 -23.00 13.81 -24.87
C ARG A 104 -22.23 15.10 -24.57
N LEU A 105 -22.91 16.07 -23.95
CA LEU A 105 -22.28 17.30 -23.47
C LEU A 105 -21.12 17.02 -22.50
N ALA A 106 -21.22 15.98 -21.67
CA ALA A 106 -20.13 15.49 -20.82
C ALA A 106 -18.80 15.28 -21.57
N THR A 107 -18.82 14.79 -22.82
CA THR A 107 -17.60 14.59 -23.63
C THR A 107 -16.91 15.91 -23.92
N GLN A 108 -17.68 16.93 -24.34
CA GLN A 108 -17.15 18.28 -24.55
C GLN A 108 -16.61 18.89 -23.25
N LEU A 109 -17.34 18.70 -22.14
CA LEU A 109 -16.94 19.20 -20.83
C LEU A 109 -15.63 18.58 -20.34
N ILE A 110 -15.43 17.28 -20.52
CA ILE A 110 -14.18 16.58 -20.14
C ILE A 110 -13.02 16.99 -21.04
N ARG A 111 -13.25 17.09 -22.35
CA ARG A 111 -12.19 17.45 -23.31
C ARG A 111 -11.71 18.88 -23.10
N ASP A 112 -12.63 19.84 -23.02
CA ASP A 112 -12.32 21.26 -23.17
C ASP A 112 -12.37 22.03 -21.84
N HIS A 113 -13.12 21.54 -20.84
CA HIS A 113 -13.46 22.30 -19.63
C HIS A 113 -13.23 21.56 -18.30
N LEU A 114 -12.48 20.44 -18.28
CA LEU A 114 -12.25 19.63 -17.07
C LEU A 114 -11.81 20.45 -15.83
N PRO A 115 -10.87 21.42 -15.92
CA PRO A 115 -10.45 22.23 -14.76
C PRO A 115 -11.52 23.22 -14.24
N GLU A 116 -12.55 23.45 -15.05
CA GLU A 116 -13.65 24.39 -14.79
C GLU A 116 -14.89 23.73 -14.22
N LEU A 117 -14.93 22.38 -14.16
CA LEU A 117 -16.04 21.60 -13.57
C LEU A 117 -16.13 21.68 -12.03
N GLN A 118 -15.43 22.63 -11.41
CA GLN A 118 -15.55 22.93 -9.98
C GLN A 118 -16.88 23.64 -9.70
N GLN A 119 -17.56 23.28 -8.60
CA GLN A 119 -18.91 23.79 -8.29
C GLN A 119 -19.01 25.33 -8.32
N HIS A 120 -17.97 26.03 -7.88
CA HIS A 120 -17.92 27.50 -7.82
C HIS A 120 -17.83 28.17 -9.21
N LYS A 121 -17.41 27.44 -10.26
CA LYS A 121 -17.20 27.94 -11.62
C LYS A 121 -18.36 27.64 -12.57
N LEU A 122 -19.34 26.84 -12.16
CA LEU A 122 -20.49 26.45 -13.00
C LEU A 122 -21.27 27.64 -13.60
N PRO A 123 -21.51 28.77 -12.89
CA PRO A 123 -22.20 29.92 -13.49
C PRO A 123 -21.41 30.59 -14.62
N HIS A 124 -20.07 30.53 -14.58
CA HIS A 124 -19.22 31.04 -15.65
C HIS A 124 -19.23 30.08 -16.84
N LEU A 125 -19.09 28.79 -16.57
CA LEU A 125 -19.11 27.72 -17.56
C LEU A 125 -20.44 27.67 -18.33
N SER A 126 -21.57 27.88 -17.65
CA SER A 126 -22.90 28.00 -18.26
C SER A 126 -22.94 29.04 -19.38
N LYS A 127 -22.33 30.20 -19.16
CA LYS A 127 -22.27 31.28 -20.16
C LYS A 127 -21.32 30.96 -21.31
N GLN A 128 -20.24 30.26 -21.03
CA GLN A 128 -19.22 29.91 -22.03
C GLN A 128 -19.67 28.78 -22.97
N VAL A 129 -20.30 27.75 -22.41
CA VAL A 129 -20.80 26.60 -23.17
C VAL A 129 -22.19 26.89 -23.78
N GLY A 130 -22.91 27.88 -23.24
CA GLY A 130 -24.22 28.31 -23.76
C GLY A 130 -25.37 27.42 -23.30
N VAL A 131 -25.24 26.79 -22.14
CA VAL A 131 -26.19 25.81 -21.59
C VAL A 131 -26.64 26.26 -20.20
N ASP A 132 -27.87 25.93 -19.81
CA ASP A 132 -28.38 26.27 -18.48
C ASP A 132 -27.60 25.56 -17.34
N ILE A 133 -27.75 26.10 -16.14
CA ILE A 133 -27.05 25.58 -14.95
C ILE A 133 -27.59 24.20 -14.57
N GLU A 134 -28.88 23.94 -14.81
CA GLU A 134 -29.53 22.67 -14.48
C GLU A 134 -29.00 21.50 -15.34
N THR A 135 -28.88 21.70 -16.66
CA THR A 135 -28.27 20.69 -17.55
C THR A 135 -26.81 20.49 -17.21
N LEU A 136 -26.04 21.55 -16.94
CA LEU A 136 -24.66 21.41 -16.48
C LEU A 136 -24.54 20.61 -15.17
N ALA A 137 -25.46 20.80 -14.23
CA ALA A 137 -25.48 20.05 -12.98
C ALA A 137 -25.80 18.56 -13.24
N ALA A 138 -26.73 18.25 -14.15
CA ALA A 138 -27.04 16.88 -14.56
C ALA A 138 -25.85 16.19 -15.23
N GLU A 139 -25.14 16.89 -16.13
CA GLU A 139 -23.93 16.39 -16.77
C GLU A 139 -22.79 16.17 -15.76
N LEU A 140 -22.64 17.06 -14.78
CA LEU A 140 -21.67 16.88 -13.70
C LEU A 140 -22.00 15.64 -12.85
N GLN A 141 -23.28 15.39 -12.57
CA GLN A 141 -23.69 14.17 -11.87
C GLN A 141 -23.35 12.92 -12.69
N PHE A 142 -23.54 12.95 -14.01
CA PHE A 142 -23.14 11.86 -14.88
C PHE A 142 -21.62 11.64 -14.90
N ILE A 143 -20.80 12.71 -15.02
CA ILE A 143 -19.34 12.61 -14.98
C ILE A 143 -18.87 11.98 -13.65
N ARG A 144 -19.56 12.24 -12.53
CA ARG A 144 -19.27 11.61 -11.23
C ARG A 144 -19.55 10.10 -11.17
N THR A 145 -20.26 9.54 -12.15
CA THR A 145 -20.46 8.09 -12.28
C THR A 145 -19.31 7.39 -13.01
N LEU A 146 -18.41 8.16 -13.62
CA LEU A 146 -17.16 7.69 -14.21
C LEU A 146 -16.10 7.56 -13.11
N ASP A 147 -15.11 6.72 -13.34
CA ASP A 147 -14.03 6.46 -12.38
C ASP A 147 -12.73 7.08 -12.89
N PRO A 148 -12.23 8.20 -12.32
CA PRO A 148 -10.98 8.80 -12.78
C PRO A 148 -9.73 7.98 -12.41
N TYR A 149 -9.86 6.98 -11.52
CA TYR A 149 -8.73 6.18 -11.01
C TYR A 149 -9.10 4.69 -10.92
N PRO A 150 -9.39 4.04 -12.07
CA PRO A 150 -9.91 2.67 -12.11
C PRO A 150 -8.99 1.65 -11.46
N GLY A 151 -7.66 1.87 -11.50
CA GLY A 151 -6.66 0.95 -10.94
C GLY A 151 -6.72 0.78 -9.42
N ARG A 152 -7.29 1.75 -8.70
CA ARG A 152 -7.38 1.70 -7.23
C ARG A 152 -8.16 0.51 -6.69
N ARG A 153 -9.10 -0.01 -7.47
CA ARG A 153 -9.91 -1.19 -7.10
C ARG A 153 -9.07 -2.45 -6.89
N TYR A 154 -7.88 -2.48 -7.49
CA TYR A 154 -6.92 -3.58 -7.44
C TYR A 154 -5.72 -3.28 -6.54
N THR A 155 -5.65 -2.06 -5.99
CA THR A 155 -4.66 -1.70 -4.97
C THR A 155 -5.19 -2.20 -3.63
N SER A 156 -4.86 -3.44 -3.28
CA SER A 156 -5.03 -3.93 -1.93
C SER A 156 -3.95 -3.31 -1.05
N GLU A 157 -4.21 -2.15 -0.45
CA GLU A 157 -3.50 -1.78 0.77
C GLU A 157 -3.99 -2.76 1.86
N GLU A 158 -3.33 -3.92 1.97
CA GLU A 158 -3.46 -4.69 3.20
C GLU A 158 -3.06 -3.75 4.33
N PRO A 159 -3.95 -3.47 5.30
CA PRO A 159 -3.60 -2.59 6.40
C PRO A 159 -2.39 -3.21 7.08
N ILE A 160 -1.29 -2.44 7.15
CA ILE A 160 -0.11 -2.86 7.88
C ILE A 160 -0.54 -2.99 9.34
N LEU A 161 -0.78 -4.22 9.77
CA LEU A 161 -1.08 -4.54 11.15
C LEU A 161 0.20 -4.26 11.96
N ILE A 162 0.21 -3.13 12.66
CA ILE A 162 1.28 -2.81 13.60
C ILE A 162 1.07 -3.69 14.82
N SER A 163 1.87 -4.74 14.94
CA SER A 163 1.91 -5.54 16.18
C SER A 163 2.60 -4.72 17.27
N PRO A 164 1.93 -4.44 18.41
CA PRO A 164 2.54 -3.69 19.49
C PRO A 164 3.63 -4.52 20.19
N GLU A 165 4.65 -3.86 20.74
CA GLU A 165 5.67 -4.52 21.59
C GLU A 165 5.11 -4.79 23.01
N ILE A 166 4.04 -4.10 23.40
CA ILE A 166 3.50 -4.06 24.77
C ILE A 166 1.98 -3.89 24.75
N TYR A 167 1.32 -4.57 25.67
CA TYR A 167 -0.10 -4.42 26.00
C TYR A 167 -0.27 -3.81 27.38
N ILE A 168 -1.31 -2.98 27.53
CA ILE A 168 -1.73 -2.41 28.81
C ILE A 168 -3.18 -2.85 29.02
N GLU A 169 -3.44 -3.53 30.13
CA GLU A 169 -4.76 -4.06 30.46
C GLU A 169 -5.20 -3.54 31.83
N LYS A 170 -6.47 -3.19 31.96
CA LYS A 170 -7.05 -2.76 33.24
C LYS A 170 -7.64 -3.97 33.95
N LEU A 171 -7.14 -4.27 35.15
CA LEU A 171 -7.73 -5.30 36.00
C LEU A 171 -9.06 -4.80 36.55
N GLU A 172 -10.13 -5.57 36.33
CA GLU A 172 -11.47 -5.20 36.79
C GLU A 172 -11.60 -5.19 38.32
N GLU A 173 -10.84 -6.02 39.03
CA GLU A 173 -10.94 -6.20 40.48
C GLU A 173 -10.49 -4.96 41.28
N ASN A 174 -9.43 -4.27 40.83
CA ASN A 174 -8.82 -3.15 41.54
C ASN A 174 -8.67 -1.88 40.70
N GLY A 175 -9.01 -1.92 39.40
CA GLY A 175 -8.89 -0.79 38.48
C GLY A 175 -7.44 -0.37 38.21
N GLU A 176 -6.47 -1.24 38.47
CA GLU A 176 -5.06 -1.02 38.16
C GLU A 176 -4.73 -1.45 36.74
N TYR A 177 -3.73 -0.79 36.15
CA TYR A 177 -3.23 -1.11 34.82
C TYR A 177 -2.01 -2.01 34.93
N VAL A 178 -2.03 -3.16 34.25
CA VAL A 178 -0.90 -4.09 34.16
C VAL A 178 -0.31 -4.04 32.76
N ILE A 179 1.02 -4.06 32.71
CA ILE A 179 1.82 -3.97 31.49
C ILE A 179 2.37 -5.36 31.18
N TYR A 180 2.08 -5.86 29.98
CA TYR A 180 2.59 -7.14 29.49
C TYR A 180 3.33 -6.93 28.16
N PHE A 181 4.44 -7.62 27.97
CA PHE A 181 5.10 -7.63 26.66
C PHE A 181 4.32 -8.55 25.72
N ALA A 182 4.24 -8.18 24.45
CA ALA A 182 3.76 -9.03 23.36
C ALA A 182 4.77 -10.15 23.09
N ASP A 183 5.01 -11.00 24.08
CA ASP A 183 5.96 -12.10 24.00
C ASP A 183 5.18 -13.39 23.78
N ASP A 184 4.56 -13.50 22.61
CA ASP A 184 3.72 -14.62 22.17
C ASP A 184 4.49 -15.62 21.28
N GLY A 185 5.83 -15.60 21.28
CA GLY A 185 6.59 -16.59 20.52
C GLY A 185 8.08 -16.34 20.30
N SER A 186 8.69 -15.30 20.86
CA SER A 186 10.12 -15.05 20.62
C SER A 186 10.99 -16.11 21.32
N PRO A 187 11.92 -16.77 20.60
CA PRO A 187 12.73 -17.82 21.17
C PRO A 187 13.62 -17.27 22.29
N ARG A 188 13.54 -17.88 23.48
CA ARG A 188 14.42 -17.54 24.61
C ARG A 188 15.88 -17.77 24.20
N LEU A 189 16.62 -16.68 24.01
CA LEU A 189 18.04 -16.75 23.68
C LEU A 189 18.81 -17.35 24.87
N ARG A 190 19.56 -18.42 24.60
CA ARG A 190 20.43 -19.09 25.60
C ARG A 190 21.79 -19.34 24.98
N ILE A 191 22.81 -19.28 25.82
CA ILE A 191 24.17 -19.62 25.40
C ILE A 191 24.30 -21.14 25.33
N ASN A 192 24.81 -21.65 24.20
CA ASN A 192 25.02 -23.08 24.03
C ASN A 192 26.14 -23.58 24.98
N PRO A 193 25.84 -24.54 25.89
CA PRO A 193 26.78 -25.01 26.91
C PRO A 193 28.01 -25.73 26.32
N THR A 194 27.93 -26.25 25.10
CA THR A 194 29.05 -26.95 24.43
C THR A 194 30.28 -26.04 24.30
N TYR A 195 30.09 -24.75 23.99
CA TYR A 195 31.21 -23.81 23.90
C TYR A 195 31.84 -23.49 25.25
N GLN A 196 31.07 -23.54 26.34
CA GLN A 196 31.61 -23.39 27.69
C GLN A 196 32.51 -24.58 28.05
N GLN A 197 32.11 -25.79 27.65
CA GLN A 197 32.91 -27.00 27.86
C GLN A 197 34.22 -26.98 27.05
N MET A 198 34.18 -26.52 25.79
CA MET A 198 35.40 -26.36 24.97
C MET A 198 36.43 -25.41 25.57
N LEU A 199 36.01 -24.41 26.36
CA LEU A 199 36.94 -23.53 27.08
C LEU A 199 37.67 -24.25 28.23
N SER A 200 37.04 -25.26 28.84
CA SER A 200 37.59 -26.06 29.94
C SER A 200 38.47 -27.23 29.49
N GLN A 201 38.33 -27.70 28.25
CA GLN A 201 39.09 -28.82 27.72
C GLN A 201 40.50 -28.39 27.24
N GLY A 202 41.50 -29.20 27.56
CA GLY A 202 42.92 -28.95 27.24
C GLY A 202 43.29 -29.17 25.77
N THR A 203 42.42 -29.80 24.99
CA THR A 203 42.64 -30.18 23.58
C THR A 203 42.46 -29.03 22.57
N THR A 204 41.98 -27.86 23.01
CA THR A 204 41.71 -26.71 22.13
C THR A 204 42.93 -25.79 22.00
N THR A 205 43.26 -25.41 20.76
CA THR A 205 44.30 -24.43 20.42
C THR A 205 44.04 -23.07 21.07
N LYS A 206 45.13 -22.34 21.36
CA LYS A 206 45.07 -21.04 22.06
C LYS A 206 44.25 -20.00 21.30
N GLU A 207 44.37 -19.97 19.97
CA GLU A 207 43.60 -19.08 19.09
C GLU A 207 42.11 -19.36 19.15
N THR A 208 41.70 -20.63 19.02
CA THR A 208 40.30 -21.04 19.12
C THR A 208 39.72 -20.74 20.51
N ARG A 209 40.49 -20.94 21.59
CA ARG A 209 40.06 -20.58 22.95
C ARG A 209 39.82 -19.08 23.10
N ASN A 210 40.69 -18.24 22.53
CA ASN A 210 40.54 -16.78 22.58
C ASN A 210 39.31 -16.32 21.78
N PHE A 211 39.11 -16.86 20.58
CA PHE A 211 37.94 -16.58 19.75
C PHE A 211 36.62 -16.95 20.45
N ILE A 212 36.54 -18.15 21.05
CA ILE A 212 35.34 -18.58 21.78
C ILE A 212 35.09 -17.65 22.97
N LYS A 213 36.13 -17.24 23.74
CA LYS A 213 35.96 -16.29 24.85
C LYS A 213 35.40 -14.95 24.40
N GLU A 214 35.89 -14.42 23.28
CA GLU A 214 35.41 -13.16 22.72
C GLU A 214 33.94 -13.26 22.32
N LYS A 215 33.56 -14.28 21.54
CA LYS A 215 32.17 -14.48 21.11
C LYS A 215 31.23 -14.76 22.28
N MET A 216 31.69 -15.48 23.30
CA MET A 216 30.96 -15.68 24.56
C MET A 216 30.69 -14.37 25.28
N ARG A 217 31.69 -13.48 25.35
CA ARG A 217 31.52 -12.15 25.94
C ARG A 217 30.49 -11.33 25.16
N SER A 218 30.61 -11.27 23.83
CA SER A 218 29.64 -10.58 22.98
C SER A 218 28.21 -11.12 23.16
N ALA A 219 28.04 -12.44 23.30
CA ALA A 219 26.74 -13.07 23.51
C ALA A 219 26.14 -12.71 24.89
N VAL A 220 26.95 -12.69 25.95
CA VAL A 220 26.51 -12.25 27.29
C VAL A 220 26.12 -10.77 27.27
N ASP A 221 26.91 -9.93 26.61
CA ASP A 221 26.63 -8.50 26.50
C ASP A 221 25.33 -8.26 25.71
N LEU A 222 25.08 -9.02 24.63
CA LEU A 222 23.81 -8.98 23.89
C LEU A 222 22.61 -9.34 24.78
N LEU A 223 22.68 -10.45 25.52
CA LEU A 223 21.62 -10.87 26.44
C LEU A 223 21.32 -9.79 27.49
N ARG A 224 22.37 -9.17 28.02
CA ARG A 224 22.23 -8.08 29.00
C ARG A 224 21.58 -6.84 28.39
N ASN A 225 21.97 -6.47 27.17
CA ASN A 225 21.40 -5.32 26.46
C ASN A 225 19.92 -5.52 26.16
N ILE A 226 19.50 -6.74 25.81
CA ILE A 226 18.08 -7.09 25.60
C ILE A 226 17.29 -6.89 26.90
N GLU A 227 17.80 -7.41 28.03
CA GLU A 227 17.10 -7.23 29.31
C GLU A 227 17.07 -5.76 29.76
N HIS A 228 18.15 -5.00 29.53
CA HIS A 228 18.16 -3.56 29.78
C HIS A 228 17.14 -2.81 28.94
N ARG A 229 17.00 -3.13 27.64
CA ARG A 229 15.94 -2.58 26.79
C ARG A 229 14.58 -2.86 27.38
N ARG A 230 14.31 -4.12 27.76
CA ARG A 230 13.02 -4.54 28.34
C ARG A 230 12.69 -3.76 29.61
N GLN A 231 13.64 -3.62 30.52
CA GLN A 231 13.46 -2.85 31.75
C GLN A 231 13.24 -1.35 31.50
N THR A 232 13.97 -0.79 30.54
CA THR A 232 13.84 0.64 30.18
C THR A 232 12.47 0.91 29.60
N ILE A 233 12.02 0.07 28.66
CA ILE A 233 10.70 0.13 28.06
C ILE A 233 9.62 0.02 29.13
N TYR A 234 9.71 -0.97 30.03
CA TYR A 234 8.75 -1.13 31.12
C TYR A 234 8.62 0.14 31.98
N ARG A 235 9.74 0.73 32.40
CA ARG A 235 9.75 1.96 33.20
C ARG A 235 9.16 3.17 32.46
N VAL A 236 9.44 3.28 31.17
CA VAL A 236 8.87 4.34 30.33
C VAL A 236 7.35 4.18 30.25
N VAL A 237 6.86 2.97 29.99
CA VAL A 237 5.42 2.69 29.89
C VAL A 237 4.72 2.87 31.22
N GLU A 238 5.32 2.43 32.31
CA GLU A 238 4.81 2.67 33.67
C GLU A 238 4.64 4.18 33.95
N SER A 239 5.63 5.00 33.57
CA SER A 239 5.53 6.45 33.69
C SER A 239 4.41 7.03 32.83
N ILE A 240 4.24 6.53 31.60
CA ILE A 240 3.16 6.95 30.68
C ILE A 240 1.80 6.60 31.27
N VAL A 241 1.59 5.36 31.74
CA VAL A 241 0.34 4.89 32.34
C VAL A 241 -0.03 5.74 33.55
N ASN A 242 0.93 6.02 34.43
CA ASN A 242 0.72 6.84 35.62
C ASN A 242 0.32 8.28 35.26
N ARG A 243 0.92 8.86 34.22
CA ARG A 243 0.63 10.23 33.76
C ARG A 243 -0.69 10.31 33.00
N GLN A 244 -1.02 9.30 32.19
CA GLN A 244 -2.15 9.27 31.25
C GLN A 244 -3.36 8.48 31.76
N ARG A 245 -3.48 8.24 33.07
CA ARG A 245 -4.57 7.42 33.63
C ARG A 245 -5.97 7.91 33.23
N GLU A 246 -6.19 9.22 33.21
CA GLU A 246 -7.47 9.81 32.77
C GLU A 246 -7.77 9.55 31.30
N PHE A 247 -6.76 9.58 30.43
CA PHE A 247 -6.89 9.22 29.02
C PHE A 247 -7.26 7.74 28.86
N LEU A 248 -6.60 6.85 29.59
CA LEU A 248 -6.90 5.42 29.56
C LEU A 248 -8.32 5.11 30.08
N ASP A 249 -8.80 5.86 31.07
CA ASP A 249 -10.12 5.66 31.68
C ASP A 249 -11.28 6.31 30.89
N LYS A 250 -11.05 7.47 30.26
CA LYS A 250 -12.12 8.33 29.71
C LYS A 250 -11.98 8.62 28.22
N GLY A 251 -10.88 8.22 27.59
CA GLY A 251 -10.63 8.38 26.16
C GLY A 251 -9.82 9.63 25.78
N VAL A 252 -9.72 9.86 24.47
CA VAL A 252 -8.77 10.79 23.81
C VAL A 252 -8.86 12.24 24.31
N GLU A 253 -10.05 12.70 24.70
CA GLU A 253 -10.26 14.08 25.17
C GLU A 253 -9.52 14.42 26.47
N TYR A 254 -9.12 13.41 27.25
CA TYR A 254 -8.45 13.58 28.55
C TYR A 254 -6.93 13.38 28.47
N ILE A 255 -6.36 13.41 27.26
CA ILE A 255 -4.92 13.27 27.06
C ILE A 255 -4.16 14.45 27.68
N LYS A 256 -3.16 14.14 28.50
CA LYS A 256 -2.31 15.15 29.14
C LYS A 256 -1.05 15.36 28.30
N PRO A 257 -0.57 16.60 28.13
CA PRO A 257 0.70 16.81 27.43
C PRO A 257 1.86 16.18 28.21
N MET A 258 2.78 15.56 27.48
CA MET A 258 4.04 15.01 27.97
C MET A 258 5.19 15.63 27.19
N MET A 259 6.29 15.94 27.87
CA MET A 259 7.55 16.33 27.23
C MET A 259 8.53 15.17 27.39
N LEU A 260 9.32 14.94 26.34
CA LEU A 260 10.38 13.93 26.28
C LEU A 260 11.63 14.39 27.05
#